data_AF-A0A8S7IKX1-F1
#
_entry.id   AF-A0A8S7IKX1-F1
#
_cell.length_a   1.000
_cell.length_b   1.000
_cell.length_c   1.000
_cell.angle_alpha   90.00
_cell.angle_beta   90.00
_cell.angle_gamma   90.00
#
_symmetry.space_group_name_H-M   'P 1'
#
loop_
_entity.id
_entity.type
_entity.pdbx_description
1 polymer ?
#
loop_
_entity_poly.entity_id
_entity_poly.type
_entity_poly.pdbx_seq_one_letter_code
_entity_poly.pdbx_strand_id
1 'polypeptide(L)' 'PTLTYYKSGTFATESLVWPDSVDAVKKANAFVGSAISHA' A
#
# COMPACT_ATOMS: atom_id res chain seq x y z
N PRO A 1 -13.98 12.64 -13.58
CA PRO A 1 -14.41 11.44 -12.82
C PRO A 1 -13.71 11.45 -11.46
N THR A 2 -14.41 11.13 -10.38
CA THR A 2 -13.87 11.19 -9.02
C THR A 2 -13.58 9.77 -8.53
N LEU A 3 -12.37 9.54 -8.00
CA LEU A 3 -11.94 8.25 -7.46
C LEU A 3 -12.14 8.23 -5.94
N THR A 4 -12.50 7.08 -5.39
CA THR A 4 -12.57 6.83 -3.94
C THR A 4 -11.44 5.89 -3.57
N TYR A 5 -10.63 6.28 -2.57
CA TYR A 5 -9.48 5.52 -2.09
C TYR A 5 -9.41 5.56 -0.57
N TYR A 6 -8.72 4.59 0.01
CA TYR A 6 -8.46 4.55 1.45
C TYR A 6 -7.38 5.57 1.81
N LYS A 7 -7.58 6.30 2.91
CA LYS A 7 -6.60 7.28 3.42
C LYS A 7 -5.89 6.85 4.71
N SER A 8 -6.34 5.75 5.33
CA SER A 8 -5.80 5.23 6.59
C SER A 8 -6.19 3.77 6.81
N GLY A 9 -5.43 3.06 7.63
CA GLY A 9 -5.72 1.68 8.05
C GLY A 9 -4.57 0.71 7.76
N THR A 10 -4.63 -0.47 8.37
CA THR A 10 -3.66 -1.56 8.15
C THR A 10 -4.28 -2.61 7.23
N PHE A 11 -3.67 -2.85 6.08
CA PHE A 11 -4.14 -3.79 5.06
C PHE A 11 -3.30 -5.07 5.05
N ALA A 12 -3.88 -6.19 4.66
CA ALA A 12 -3.11 -7.42 4.43
C ALA A 12 -2.26 -7.29 3.16
N THR A 13 -0.96 -7.57 3.23
CA THR A 13 -0.04 -7.41 2.09
C THR A 13 -0.48 -8.21 0.85
N GLU A 14 -1.08 -9.38 1.07
CA GLU A 14 -1.60 -10.31 0.05
C GLU A 14 -2.90 -9.84 -0.62
N SER A 15 -3.68 -8.98 0.03
CA SER A 15 -4.90 -8.42 -0.53
C SER A 15 -4.65 -7.23 -1.47
N LEU A 16 -3.41 -6.71 -1.48
CA LEU A 16 -3.00 -5.60 -2.33
C LEU A 16 -2.36 -6.13 -3.62
N VAL A 17 -2.88 -5.70 -4.77
CA VAL A 17 -2.25 -5.98 -6.06
C VAL A 17 -1.11 -4.99 -6.26
N TRP A 18 0.12 -5.49 -6.06
CA TRP A 18 1.33 -4.70 -6.24
C TRP A 18 1.76 -4.70 -7.72
N PRO A 19 2.39 -3.61 -8.20
CA PRO A 19 2.96 -3.59 -9.53
C PRO A 19 4.10 -4.62 -9.67
N ASP A 20 4.24 -5.18 -10.88
CA ASP A 20 5.29 -6.14 -11.20
C ASP A 20 6.68 -5.57 -10.95
N SER A 21 7.60 -6.43 -10.48
CA SER A 21 9.00 -6.07 -10.18
C SER A 21 9.19 -5.01 -9.10
N VAL A 22 8.21 -4.77 -8.22
CA VAL A 22 8.43 -3.92 -7.05
C VAL A 22 9.50 -4.52 -6.13
N ASP A 23 10.51 -3.73 -5.81
CA ASP A 23 11.53 -4.10 -4.85
C ASP A 23 10.92 -4.34 -3.46
N ALA A 24 11.41 -5.34 -2.73
CA ALA A 24 10.82 -5.74 -1.44
C ALA A 24 10.88 -4.62 -0.39
N VAL A 25 11.93 -3.80 -0.38
CA VAL A 25 12.07 -2.67 0.55
C VAL A 25 11.14 -1.53 0.15
N LYS A 26 10.99 -1.28 -1.15
CA LYS A 26 10.03 -0.29 -1.67
C LYS A 26 8.60 -0.70 -1.39
N LYS A 27 8.28 -2.00 -1.52
CA LYS A 27 6.98 -2.56 -1.17
C LYS A 27 6.69 -2.40 0.32
N ALA A 28 7.62 -2.81 1.19
CA ALA A 28 7.46 -2.72 2.64
C ALA A 28 7.28 -1.28 3.14
N ASN A 29 7.92 -0.31 2.48
CA ASN A 29 7.88 1.10 2.88
C ASN A 29 6.95 1.95 2.00
N ALA A 30 6.09 1.34 1.18
CA ALA A 30 5.34 2.05 0.15
C ALA A 30 4.44 3.18 0.69
N PHE A 31 3.98 3.05 1.94
CA PHE A 31 3.07 4.00 2.58
C PHE A 31 3.68 4.75 3.77
N VAL A 32 5.00 4.66 3.97
CA VAL A 32 5.69 5.39 5.05
C VAL A 32 5.47 6.89 4.85
N GLY A 33 4.98 7.56 5.91
CA GLY A 33 4.59 8.98 5.87
C GLY A 33 3.10 9.21 5.63
N SER A 34 2.32 8.18 5.32
CA SER A 34 0.85 8.20 5.32
C SER A 34 0.28 7.48 6.55
N ALA A 35 -1.04 7.61 6.78
CA ALA A 35 -1.75 6.86 7.83
C ALA A 35 -2.12 5.42 7.42
N ILE A 36 -1.54 4.93 6.33
CA ILE A 36 -1.76 3.59 5.77
C ILE A 36 -0.56 2.72 6.12
N SER A 37 -0.81 1.48 6.48
CA SER A 37 0.21 0.47 6.72
C SER A 37 -0.26 -0.86 6.14
N HIS A 38 0.66 -1.82 5.97
CA HIS A 38 0.29 -3.19 5.63
C HIS A 38 1.17 -4.18 6.38
N ALA A 39 0.58 -5.33 6.70
CA ALA A 39 1.25 -6.46 7.30
C ALA A 39 0.86 -7.71 6.50
#